data_AF-A0A381NNC0-F1
#
_entry.id   AF-A0A381NNC0-F1
#
_cell.length_a   1.000
_cell.length_b   1.000
_cell.length_c   1.000
_cell.angle_alpha   90.00
_cell.angle_beta   90.00
_cell.angle_gamma   90.00
#
_symmetry.space_group_name_H-M   'P 1'
#
loop_
_entity.id
_entity.type
_entity.pdbx_description
1 polymer ?
#
loop_
_entity_poly.entity_id
_entity_poly.type
_entity_poly.pdbx_seq_one_letter_code
_entity_poly.pdbx_strand_id
1 'polypeptide(L)'
;MTGIGIPIVRCKNTRNYGYLVVLGVMSLANAEVHLRHFGFTVTDADFGTTMMLNLIILMIVLMGGRVIPFFTQSALSEAATQIRKPIEFGAVGLSIALIFGEVLNLPPELLVILAGLVMIFHALRLIGWHDSRIWETPLLWVLHLGYDLLVVGYGLTAQAKFGGILPFLATHVFTTGGIGMVTLGMMARVSLGHSGRPLQPPLLTILAFVLLNVSSLLRVAAPVFFPSAYGTLILLSGSVWILAFAFFLWNYFPILAAPRIDGRPG
;
A
#
# COMPACT_ATOMS: atom_id res chain seq x y z
N MET A 1 -5.75 20.29 -4.01
CA MET A 1 -5.73 20.26 -2.52
C MET A 1 -6.87 21.03 -1.85
N THR A 2 -7.58 21.94 -2.54
CA THR A 2 -8.59 22.83 -1.94
C THR A 2 -9.85 22.11 -1.41
N GLY A 3 -10.30 21.02 -2.04
CA GLY A 3 -11.53 20.32 -1.63
C GLY A 3 -11.48 19.62 -0.26
N ILE A 4 -10.33 19.04 0.11
CA ILE A 4 -10.18 18.26 1.36
C ILE A 4 -9.37 19.02 2.42
N GLY A 5 -8.42 19.87 2.01
CA GLY A 5 -7.55 20.61 2.94
C GLY A 5 -8.30 21.68 3.74
N ILE A 6 -9.23 22.41 3.10
CA ILE A 6 -9.98 23.49 3.73
C ILE A 6 -10.85 22.97 4.89
N PRO A 7 -11.67 21.91 4.72
CA PRO A 7 -12.43 21.33 5.83
C PRO A 7 -11.56 20.83 6.99
N ILE A 8 -10.43 20.15 6.70
CA ILE A 8 -9.55 19.59 7.73
C ILE A 8 -8.97 20.69 8.63
N VAL A 9 -8.48 21.78 8.02
CA VAL A 9 -7.90 22.92 8.76
C VAL A 9 -9.00 23.68 9.50
N ARG A 10 -10.15 23.92 8.87
CA ARG A 10 -11.29 24.61 9.50
C ARG A 10 -11.85 23.86 10.71
N CYS A 11 -11.94 22.53 10.63
CA CYS A 11 -12.38 21.69 11.73
C CYS A 11 -11.27 21.37 12.74
N LYS A 12 -10.06 21.94 12.58
CA LYS A 12 -8.86 21.68 13.41
C LYS A 12 -8.61 20.18 13.63
N ASN A 13 -8.82 19.37 12.59
CA ASN A 13 -8.63 17.92 12.67
C ASN A 13 -7.13 17.57 12.60
N THR A 14 -6.43 17.82 13.70
CA THR A 14 -4.98 17.63 13.86
C THR A 14 -4.53 16.21 13.54
N ARG A 15 -5.42 15.21 13.73
CA ARG A 15 -5.14 13.80 13.41
C ARG A 15 -4.88 13.57 11.92
N ASN A 16 -5.32 14.47 11.04
CA ASN A 16 -5.20 14.35 9.59
C ASN A 16 -4.19 15.32 8.96
N TYR A 17 -3.52 16.16 9.74
CA TYR A 17 -2.53 17.11 9.21
C TYR A 17 -1.34 16.42 8.54
N GLY A 18 -0.92 15.25 9.05
CA GLY A 18 0.14 14.45 8.41
C GLY A 18 -0.16 14.12 6.94
N TYR A 19 -1.43 13.80 6.61
CA TYR A 19 -1.82 13.54 5.22
C TYR A 19 -1.70 14.78 4.34
N LEU A 20 -2.00 15.98 4.86
CA LEU A 20 -1.83 17.22 4.10
C LEU A 20 -0.37 17.51 3.78
N VAL A 21 0.53 17.24 4.73
CA VAL A 21 1.97 17.37 4.51
C VAL A 21 2.42 16.39 3.43
N VAL A 22 2.06 15.11 3.55
CA VAL A 22 2.43 14.09 2.55
C VAL A 22 1.88 14.44 1.16
N LEU A 23 0.61 14.87 1.05
CA LEU A 23 0.02 15.31 -0.22
C LEU A 23 0.71 16.55 -0.82
N GLY A 24 1.15 17.48 0.05
CA GLY A 24 1.95 18.63 -0.36
C GLY A 24 3.28 18.20 -0.98
N VAL A 25 4.00 17.30 -0.31
CA VAL A 25 5.27 16.78 -0.83
C VAL A 25 5.06 15.92 -2.09
N MET A 26 3.99 15.12 -2.18
CA MET A 26 3.64 14.38 -3.39
C MET A 26 3.41 15.33 -4.58
N SER A 27 2.78 16.48 -4.34
CA SER A 27 2.56 17.49 -5.38
C SER A 27 3.88 18.09 -5.87
N LEU A 28 4.85 18.29 -4.98
CA LEU A 28 6.20 18.73 -5.34
C LEU A 28 6.95 17.64 -6.12
N ALA A 29 6.90 16.38 -5.67
CA ALA A 29 7.51 15.26 -6.39
C ALA A 29 6.90 15.09 -7.80
N ASN A 30 5.59 15.29 -7.96
CA ASN A 30 4.95 15.28 -9.27
C ASN A 30 5.38 16.47 -10.14
N ALA A 31 5.45 17.68 -9.57
CA ALA A 31 5.92 18.86 -10.28
C ALA A 31 7.36 18.68 -10.77
N GLU A 32 8.22 18.06 -9.95
CA GLU A 32 9.61 17.73 -10.27
C GLU A 32 9.72 16.83 -11.51
N VAL A 33 8.90 15.76 -11.60
CA VAL A 33 8.83 14.90 -12.79
C VAL A 33 8.44 15.68 -14.05
N HIS A 34 7.43 16.54 -13.95
CA HIS A 34 6.99 17.36 -15.09
C HIS A 34 8.03 18.42 -15.49
N LEU A 35 8.67 19.08 -14.52
CA LEU A 35 9.74 20.05 -14.79
C LEU A 35 10.90 19.40 -15.53
N ARG A 36 11.28 18.16 -15.16
CA ARG A 36 12.29 17.40 -15.89
C ARG A 36 11.86 17.09 -17.32
N HIS A 37 10.59 16.73 -17.55
CA HIS A 37 10.08 16.55 -18.91
C HIS A 37 10.18 17.83 -19.77
N PHE A 38 10.08 19.01 -19.15
CA PHE A 38 10.30 20.31 -19.80
C PHE A 38 11.79 20.70 -19.93
N GLY A 39 12.73 19.85 -19.52
CA GLY A 39 14.17 20.07 -19.64
C GLY A 39 14.82 20.73 -18.43
N PHE A 40 14.10 20.96 -17.33
CA PHE A 40 14.68 21.47 -16.08
C PHE A 40 15.20 20.32 -15.21
N THR A 41 16.52 20.21 -15.05
CA THR A 41 17.15 19.19 -14.21
C THR A 41 17.51 19.77 -12.83
N VAL A 42 16.68 19.47 -11.82
CA VAL A 42 16.90 19.93 -10.43
C VAL A 42 17.50 18.82 -9.56
N THR A 43 17.24 17.56 -9.87
CA THR A 43 17.68 16.38 -9.11
C THR A 43 18.10 15.23 -10.05
N ASP A 44 18.39 14.05 -9.51
CA ASP A 44 18.73 12.84 -10.29
C ASP A 44 17.56 12.29 -11.12
N ALA A 45 17.87 11.44 -12.11
CA ALA A 45 16.96 11.05 -13.20
C ALA A 45 15.66 10.34 -12.74
N ASP A 46 15.63 9.74 -11.55
CA ASP A 46 14.48 8.98 -11.03
C ASP A 46 13.93 9.51 -9.68
N PHE A 47 14.42 10.67 -9.22
CA PHE A 47 14.12 11.19 -7.89
C PHE A 47 12.62 11.37 -7.67
N GLY A 48 11.93 12.10 -8.55
CA GLY A 48 10.50 12.40 -8.39
C GLY A 48 9.62 11.15 -8.35
N THR A 49 9.91 10.16 -9.21
CA THR A 49 9.16 8.89 -9.26
C THR A 49 9.41 8.03 -8.02
N THR A 50 10.67 7.93 -7.58
CA THR A 50 11.04 7.18 -6.36
C THR A 50 10.43 7.83 -5.12
N MET A 51 10.50 9.16 -5.02
CA MET A 51 9.91 9.92 -3.94
C MET A 51 8.39 9.76 -3.92
N MET A 52 7.71 9.82 -5.07
CA MET A 52 6.28 9.58 -5.17
C MET A 52 5.88 8.19 -4.66
N LEU A 53 6.60 7.14 -5.09
CA LEU A 53 6.34 5.78 -4.63
C LEU A 53 6.50 5.66 -3.11
N ASN A 54 7.60 6.18 -2.56
CA ASN A 54 7.85 6.20 -1.13
C ASN A 54 6.75 6.94 -0.34
N LEU A 55 6.23 8.04 -0.88
CA LEU A 55 5.14 8.79 -0.26
C LEU A 55 3.80 8.05 -0.33
N ILE A 56 3.51 7.32 -1.42
CA ILE A 56 2.32 6.45 -1.50
C ILE A 56 2.42 5.34 -0.45
N ILE A 57 3.58 4.71 -0.31
CA ILE A 57 3.81 3.70 0.74
C ILE A 57 3.62 4.34 2.11
N LEU A 58 4.19 5.52 2.37
CA LEU A 58 4.02 6.25 3.63
C LEU A 58 2.55 6.58 3.93
N MET A 59 1.76 6.94 2.92
CA MET A 59 0.31 7.13 3.05
C MET A 59 -0.37 5.84 3.53
N ILE A 60 -0.02 4.69 2.95
CA ILE A 60 -0.53 3.38 3.39
C ILE A 60 -0.05 3.04 4.81
N VAL A 61 1.19 3.37 5.17
CA VAL A 61 1.74 3.16 6.51
C VAL A 61 0.98 3.97 7.56
N LEU A 62 0.70 5.25 7.29
CA LEU A 62 -0.05 6.14 8.18
C LEU A 62 -1.51 5.70 8.32
N MET A 63 -2.15 5.37 7.20
CA MET A 63 -3.54 4.91 7.15
C MET A 63 -3.71 3.53 7.78
N GLY A 64 -2.80 2.61 7.45
CA GLY A 64 -2.83 1.20 7.81
C GLY A 64 -2.95 0.98 9.31
N GLY A 65 -2.14 1.63 10.14
CA GLY A 65 -2.23 1.40 11.59
C GLY A 65 -3.34 2.11 12.34
N ARG A 66 -4.24 2.75 11.61
CA ARG A 66 -5.55 3.12 12.16
C ARG A 66 -6.62 2.23 11.58
N VAL A 67 -6.61 2.10 10.26
CA VAL A 67 -7.69 1.48 9.49
C VAL A 67 -7.69 -0.03 9.62
N ILE A 68 -6.53 -0.70 9.52
CA ILE A 68 -6.46 -2.16 9.61
C ILE A 68 -6.88 -2.64 11.01
N PRO A 69 -6.30 -2.12 12.13
CA PRO A 69 -6.74 -2.49 13.47
C PRO A 69 -8.22 -2.20 13.73
N PHE A 70 -8.69 -1.01 13.32
CA PHE A 70 -10.10 -0.62 13.46
C PHE A 70 -11.03 -1.57 12.71
N PHE A 71 -10.66 -1.95 11.50
CA PHE A 71 -11.44 -2.87 10.68
C PHE A 71 -11.48 -4.28 11.23
N THR A 72 -10.37 -4.77 11.79
CA THR A 72 -10.33 -6.05 12.50
C THR A 72 -11.24 -6.03 13.73
N GLN A 73 -11.08 -5.02 14.60
CA GLN A 73 -11.88 -4.88 15.83
C GLN A 73 -13.37 -4.62 15.55
N SER A 74 -13.70 -3.93 14.47
CA SER A 74 -15.08 -3.65 14.08
C SER A 74 -15.79 -4.88 13.50
N ALA A 75 -15.05 -5.78 12.84
CA ALA A 75 -15.63 -6.96 12.20
C ALA A 75 -15.63 -8.19 13.13
N LEU A 76 -14.67 -8.27 14.04
CA LEU A 76 -14.48 -9.40 14.96
C LEU A 76 -14.72 -8.94 16.40
N SER A 77 -15.78 -9.46 17.02
CA SER A 77 -16.03 -9.29 18.45
C SER A 77 -14.81 -9.78 19.25
N GLU A 78 -14.36 -8.93 20.20
CA GLU A 78 -13.23 -9.23 21.08
C GLU A 78 -11.96 -9.66 20.30
N ALA A 79 -11.66 -8.96 19.20
CA ALA A 79 -10.43 -9.19 18.44
C ALA A 79 -9.20 -9.09 19.34
N ALA A 80 -8.25 -10.01 19.18
CA ALA A 80 -6.99 -10.04 19.93
C ALA A 80 -5.99 -8.92 19.52
N THR A 81 -6.43 -7.97 18.71
CA THR A 81 -5.65 -6.84 18.18
C THR A 81 -5.04 -5.98 19.29
N GLN A 82 -3.72 -5.87 19.31
CA GLN A 82 -2.92 -5.07 20.24
C GLN A 82 -2.22 -3.91 19.52
N ILE A 83 -2.57 -2.68 19.89
CA ILE A 83 -1.92 -1.46 19.35
C ILE A 83 -0.81 -1.02 20.31
N ARG A 84 0.44 -1.31 19.96
CA ARG A 84 1.62 -0.99 20.77
C ARG A 84 2.25 0.34 20.34
N LYS A 85 1.95 1.42 21.06
CA LYS A 85 2.38 2.80 20.69
C LYS A 85 3.86 2.93 20.27
N PRO A 86 4.85 2.36 20.97
CA PRO A 86 6.25 2.47 20.54
C PRO A 86 6.51 1.87 19.16
N ILE A 87 5.84 0.76 18.82
CA ILE A 87 5.96 0.09 17.53
C ILE A 87 5.24 0.88 16.44
N GLU A 88 4.04 1.41 16.73
CA GLU A 88 3.29 2.26 15.81
C GLU A 88 4.07 3.52 15.41
N PHE A 89 4.63 4.24 16.39
CA PHE A 89 5.43 5.43 16.12
C PHE A 89 6.78 5.09 15.51
N GLY A 90 7.43 4.01 15.94
CA GLY A 90 8.70 3.55 15.38
C GLY A 90 8.58 3.16 13.91
N ALA A 91 7.53 2.44 13.52
CA ALA A 91 7.28 2.05 12.12
C ALA A 91 7.17 3.29 11.20
N VAL A 92 6.39 4.29 11.62
CA VAL A 92 6.23 5.55 10.87
C VAL A 92 7.55 6.35 10.86
N GLY A 93 8.18 6.51 12.02
CA GLY A 93 9.40 7.30 12.17
C GLY A 93 10.57 6.73 11.36
N LEU A 94 10.76 5.40 11.40
CA LEU A 94 11.79 4.71 10.62
C LEU A 94 11.50 4.76 9.12
N SER A 95 10.23 4.65 8.70
CA SER A 95 9.85 4.83 7.30
C SER A 95 10.22 6.21 6.78
N ILE A 96 9.93 7.26 7.56
CA ILE A 96 10.32 8.64 7.23
C ILE A 96 11.85 8.77 7.21
N ALA A 97 12.54 8.23 8.21
CA ALA A 97 14.00 8.25 8.26
C ALA A 97 14.63 7.56 7.04
N LEU A 98 14.05 6.45 6.55
CA LEU A 98 14.52 5.77 5.34
C LEU A 98 14.40 6.68 4.11
N ILE A 99 13.24 7.34 3.94
CA ILE A 99 13.02 8.29 2.85
C ILE A 99 14.06 9.41 2.90
N PHE A 100 14.29 10.02 4.07
CA PHE A 100 15.32 11.05 4.23
C PHE A 100 16.72 10.51 3.99
N GLY A 101 17.02 9.29 4.43
CA GLY A 101 18.32 8.65 4.19
C GLY A 101 18.61 8.47 2.70
N GLU A 102 17.59 8.10 1.92
CA GLU A 102 17.70 8.00 0.46
C GLU A 102 17.90 9.38 -0.18
N VAL A 103 17.12 10.40 0.23
CA VAL A 103 17.25 11.77 -0.28
C VAL A 103 18.63 12.38 0.03
N LEU A 104 19.20 12.05 1.20
CA LEU A 104 20.52 12.51 1.62
C LEU A 104 21.67 11.65 1.08
N ASN A 105 21.37 10.61 0.28
CA ASN A 105 22.35 9.68 -0.26
C ASN A 105 23.28 9.09 0.81
N LEU A 106 22.70 8.62 1.93
CA LEU A 106 23.47 7.95 2.98
C LEU A 106 24.20 6.71 2.45
N PRO A 107 25.32 6.31 3.08
CA PRO A 107 26.05 5.09 2.74
C PRO A 107 25.12 3.86 2.65
N PRO A 108 25.32 2.96 1.67
CA PRO A 108 24.49 1.77 1.49
C PRO A 108 24.33 0.93 2.75
N GLU A 109 25.38 0.80 3.56
CA GLU A 109 25.38 0.03 4.81
C GLU A 109 24.36 0.57 5.81
N LEU A 110 24.27 1.90 5.93
CA LEU A 110 23.28 2.55 6.80
C LEU A 110 21.86 2.36 6.27
N LEU A 111 21.68 2.45 4.95
CA LEU A 111 20.37 2.25 4.34
C LEU A 111 19.89 0.80 4.42
N VAL A 112 20.79 -0.18 4.37
CA VAL A 112 20.48 -1.61 4.61
C VAL A 112 19.97 -1.81 6.03
N ILE A 113 20.69 -1.29 7.03
CA ILE A 113 20.30 -1.37 8.44
C ILE A 113 18.94 -0.70 8.64
N LEU A 114 18.77 0.49 8.08
CA LEU A 114 17.54 1.27 8.23
C LEU A 114 16.34 0.57 7.59
N ALA A 115 16.48 0.05 6.36
CA ALA A 115 15.43 -0.73 5.70
C ALA A 115 15.10 -2.02 6.47
N GLY A 116 16.10 -2.70 7.04
CA GLY A 116 15.90 -3.86 7.91
C GLY A 116 15.13 -3.53 9.19
N LEU A 117 15.45 -2.40 9.83
CA LEU A 117 14.71 -1.91 11.01
C LEU A 117 13.26 -1.54 10.65
N VAL A 118 13.03 -0.90 9.50
CA VAL A 118 11.67 -0.62 9.00
C VAL A 118 10.91 -1.93 8.83
N MET A 119 11.48 -2.92 8.13
CA MET A 119 10.86 -4.23 7.97
C MET A 119 10.46 -4.85 9.33
N ILE A 120 11.38 -4.87 10.30
CA ILE A 120 11.12 -5.44 11.63
C ILE A 120 9.98 -4.72 12.33
N PHE A 121 9.97 -3.39 12.37
CA PHE A 121 8.91 -2.64 13.04
C PHE A 121 7.56 -2.83 12.36
N HIS A 122 7.52 -2.91 11.03
CA HIS A 122 6.30 -3.20 10.28
C HIS A 122 5.81 -4.63 10.50
N ALA A 123 6.70 -5.62 10.63
CA ALA A 123 6.35 -6.99 10.98
C ALA A 123 5.76 -7.09 12.39
N LEU A 124 6.41 -6.45 13.38
CA LEU A 124 5.92 -6.41 14.76
C LEU A 124 4.55 -5.73 14.87
N ARG A 125 4.34 -4.69 14.05
CA ARG A 125 3.06 -3.99 13.93
C ARG A 125 1.97 -4.91 13.39
N LEU A 126 2.26 -5.65 12.32
CA LEU A 126 1.33 -6.62 11.74
C LEU A 126 1.00 -7.77 12.71
N ILE A 127 2.00 -8.30 13.43
CA ILE A 127 1.80 -9.30 14.49
C ILE A 127 0.85 -8.77 15.57
N GLY A 128 1.03 -7.51 15.99
CA GLY A 128 0.13 -6.87 16.95
C GLY A 128 -1.30 -6.75 16.43
N TRP A 129 -1.50 -6.58 15.13
CA TRP A 129 -2.83 -6.42 14.56
C TRP A 129 -3.58 -7.73 14.33
N HIS A 130 -2.84 -8.81 14.16
CA HIS A 130 -3.36 -10.10 13.71
C HIS A 130 -4.31 -10.74 14.73
N ASP A 131 -5.42 -11.25 14.21
CA ASP A 131 -6.30 -12.20 14.88
C ASP A 131 -6.46 -13.38 13.93
N SER A 132 -6.44 -14.63 14.41
CA SER A 132 -6.49 -15.80 13.53
C SER A 132 -7.76 -15.85 12.68
N ARG A 133 -8.86 -15.25 13.14
CA ARG A 133 -10.14 -15.22 12.43
C ARG A 133 -10.15 -14.28 11.22
N ILE A 134 -9.10 -13.48 10.99
CA ILE A 134 -9.04 -12.60 9.79
C ILE A 134 -9.17 -13.39 8.48
N TRP A 135 -8.74 -14.66 8.47
CA TRP A 135 -8.77 -15.52 7.29
C TRP A 135 -10.19 -15.92 6.87
N GLU A 136 -11.15 -15.85 7.79
CA GLU A 136 -12.57 -16.10 7.52
C GLU A 136 -13.26 -14.92 6.82
N THR A 137 -12.66 -13.72 6.88
CA THR A 137 -13.26 -12.49 6.34
C THR A 137 -12.41 -11.92 5.20
N PRO A 138 -12.84 -12.03 3.93
CA PRO A 138 -12.03 -11.58 2.79
C PRO A 138 -11.59 -10.12 2.79
N LEU A 139 -12.45 -9.22 3.28
CA LEU A 139 -12.12 -7.81 3.41
C LEU A 139 -11.09 -7.50 4.50
N LEU A 140 -10.79 -8.45 5.39
CA LEU A 140 -9.73 -8.33 6.41
C LEU A 140 -8.41 -8.90 5.90
N TRP A 141 -8.41 -10.16 5.43
CA TRP A 141 -7.16 -10.79 5.03
C TRP A 141 -6.51 -10.08 3.84
N VAL A 142 -7.27 -9.50 2.90
CA VAL A 142 -6.71 -8.74 1.77
C VAL A 142 -5.86 -7.56 2.24
N LEU A 143 -6.28 -6.88 3.31
CA LEU A 143 -5.54 -5.75 3.86
C LEU A 143 -4.30 -6.19 4.64
N HIS A 144 -4.40 -7.30 5.37
CA HIS A 144 -3.25 -7.86 6.09
C HIS A 144 -2.20 -8.39 5.12
N LEU A 145 -2.60 -9.13 4.08
CA LEU A 145 -1.69 -9.60 3.03
C LEU A 145 -1.09 -8.43 2.25
N GLY A 146 -1.88 -7.40 1.92
CA GLY A 146 -1.36 -6.21 1.27
C GLY A 146 -0.32 -5.49 2.13
N TYR A 147 -0.54 -5.40 3.43
CA TYR A 147 0.42 -4.82 4.36
C TYR A 147 1.66 -5.72 4.57
N ASP A 148 1.48 -7.04 4.61
CA ASP A 148 2.57 -8.02 4.67
C ASP A 148 3.50 -7.90 3.46
N LEU A 149 2.93 -7.70 2.27
CA LEU A 149 3.73 -7.42 1.07
C LEU A 149 4.53 -6.10 1.21
N LEU A 150 4.05 -5.09 1.94
CA LEU A 150 4.89 -3.92 2.25
C LEU A 150 6.07 -4.29 3.17
N VAL A 151 5.85 -5.15 4.17
CA VAL A 151 6.92 -5.67 5.04
C VAL A 151 7.97 -6.38 4.19
N VAL A 152 7.54 -7.30 3.32
CA VAL A 152 8.42 -8.01 2.38
C VAL A 152 9.15 -7.03 1.47
N GLY A 153 8.46 -6.00 0.96
CA GLY A 153 9.05 -4.95 0.15
C GLY A 153 10.22 -4.25 0.84
N TYR A 154 10.09 -3.91 2.13
CA TYR A 154 11.18 -3.31 2.90
C TYR A 154 12.35 -4.27 3.11
N GLY A 155 12.08 -5.56 3.31
CA GLY A 155 13.11 -6.60 3.35
C GLY A 155 13.87 -6.72 2.03
N LEU A 156 13.15 -6.70 0.90
CA LEU A 156 13.76 -6.70 -0.42
C LEU A 156 14.53 -5.39 -0.70
N THR A 157 14.08 -4.25 -0.19
CA THR A 157 14.84 -3.00 -0.25
C THR A 157 16.19 -3.13 0.47
N ALA A 158 16.20 -3.71 1.68
CA ALA A 158 17.45 -3.98 2.40
C ALA A 158 18.36 -4.91 1.58
N GLN A 159 17.81 -5.98 1.02
CA GLN A 159 18.57 -6.94 0.22
C GLN A 159 19.12 -6.33 -1.08
N ALA A 160 18.36 -5.46 -1.73
CA ALA A 160 18.78 -4.75 -2.94
C ALA A 160 19.92 -3.76 -2.64
N LYS A 161 19.83 -3.03 -1.53
CA LYS A 161 20.90 -2.10 -1.10
C LYS A 161 22.16 -2.82 -0.64
N PHE A 162 22.03 -4.04 -0.13
CA PHE A 162 23.16 -4.93 0.15
C PHE A 162 23.80 -5.51 -1.13
N GLY A 163 23.11 -5.42 -2.28
CA GLY A 163 23.60 -5.92 -3.57
C GLY A 163 23.26 -7.39 -3.84
N GLY A 164 22.41 -8.04 -3.03
CA GLY A 164 22.07 -9.46 -3.24
C GLY A 164 20.93 -9.70 -4.22
N ILE A 165 20.15 -8.68 -4.58
CA ILE A 165 19.08 -8.77 -5.58
C ILE A 165 18.95 -7.47 -6.38
N LEU A 166 18.19 -7.53 -7.47
CA LEU A 166 17.91 -6.38 -8.32
C LEU A 166 16.87 -5.44 -7.66
N PRO A 167 17.09 -4.11 -7.66
CA PRO A 167 16.20 -3.14 -6.98
C PRO A 167 14.73 -3.17 -7.41
N PHE A 168 14.45 -3.48 -8.68
CA PHE A 168 13.09 -3.50 -9.20
C PHE A 168 12.19 -4.57 -8.55
N LEU A 169 12.77 -5.60 -7.93
CA LEU A 169 11.99 -6.62 -7.21
C LEU A 169 11.26 -6.00 -6.01
N ALA A 170 11.94 -5.15 -5.24
CA ALA A 170 11.33 -4.42 -4.13
C ALA A 170 10.21 -3.49 -4.64
N THR A 171 10.49 -2.72 -5.70
CA THR A 171 9.51 -1.85 -6.36
C THR A 171 8.24 -2.61 -6.77
N HIS A 172 8.38 -3.81 -7.34
CA HIS A 172 7.24 -4.60 -7.78
C HIS A 172 6.45 -5.26 -6.65
N VAL A 173 7.11 -5.69 -5.57
CA VAL A 173 6.37 -6.14 -4.37
C VAL A 173 5.56 -5.00 -3.79
N PHE A 174 6.13 -3.79 -3.70
CA PHE A 174 5.39 -2.62 -3.23
C PHE A 174 4.22 -2.27 -4.15
N THR A 175 4.44 -2.22 -5.46
CA THR A 175 3.46 -1.70 -6.43
C THR A 175 2.40 -2.73 -6.81
N THR A 176 2.80 -3.83 -7.45
CA THR A 176 1.90 -4.90 -7.90
C THR A 176 1.23 -5.59 -6.72
N GLY A 177 2.01 -5.83 -5.66
CA GLY A 177 1.57 -6.48 -4.43
C GLY A 177 0.90 -5.54 -3.45
N GLY A 178 1.68 -4.90 -2.57
CA GLY A 178 1.16 -4.21 -1.40
C GLY A 178 0.18 -3.08 -1.71
N ILE A 179 0.57 -2.14 -2.58
CA ILE A 179 -0.29 -1.03 -3.03
C ILE A 179 -1.52 -1.58 -3.74
N GLY A 180 -1.34 -2.51 -4.69
CA GLY A 180 -2.44 -3.15 -5.42
C GLY A 180 -3.48 -3.80 -4.50
N MET A 181 -3.03 -4.64 -3.57
CA MET A 181 -3.85 -5.37 -2.60
C MET A 181 -4.59 -4.45 -1.64
N VAL A 182 -3.87 -3.51 -1.00
CA VAL A 182 -4.49 -2.56 -0.08
C VAL A 182 -5.50 -1.69 -0.81
N THR A 183 -5.18 -1.23 -2.02
CA THR A 183 -6.08 -0.40 -2.83
C THR A 183 -7.34 -1.17 -3.20
N LEU A 184 -7.23 -2.37 -3.75
CA LEU A 184 -8.38 -3.17 -4.15
C LEU A 184 -9.27 -3.54 -2.97
N GLY A 185 -8.66 -3.95 -1.85
CA GLY A 185 -9.38 -4.27 -0.61
C GLY A 185 -10.11 -3.07 -0.03
N MET A 186 -9.46 -1.90 -0.01
CA MET A 186 -10.09 -0.65 0.42
C MET A 186 -11.22 -0.23 -0.51
N MET A 187 -11.02 -0.27 -1.83
CA MET A 187 -12.07 0.06 -2.80
C MET A 187 -13.29 -0.84 -2.63
N ALA A 188 -13.11 -2.15 -2.48
CA ALA A 188 -14.20 -3.11 -2.25
C ALA A 188 -14.99 -2.79 -0.97
N ARG A 189 -14.28 -2.58 0.14
CA ARG A 189 -14.90 -2.27 1.43
C ARG A 189 -15.63 -0.93 1.42
N VAL A 190 -14.99 0.12 0.92
CA VAL A 190 -15.52 1.49 0.84
C VAL A 190 -16.76 1.52 -0.05
N SER A 191 -16.73 0.80 -1.19
CA SER A 191 -17.88 0.71 -2.09
C SER A 191 -19.07 0.03 -1.43
N LEU A 192 -18.89 -1.06 -0.67
CA LEU A 192 -19.98 -1.70 0.06
C LEU A 192 -20.49 -0.80 1.21
N GLY A 193 -19.58 -0.31 2.05
CA GLY A 193 -19.92 0.45 3.25
C GLY A 193 -20.61 1.79 2.96
N HIS A 194 -20.15 2.53 1.95
CA HIS A 194 -20.79 3.79 1.58
C HIS A 194 -22.00 3.63 0.68
N SER A 195 -22.22 2.45 0.10
CA SER A 195 -23.43 2.19 -0.68
C SER A 195 -24.58 1.57 0.13
N GLY A 196 -24.38 1.42 1.45
CA GLY A 196 -25.36 0.84 2.39
C GLY A 196 -25.47 -0.69 2.32
N ARG A 197 -24.56 -1.35 1.60
CA ARG A 197 -24.60 -2.81 1.37
C ARG A 197 -23.87 -3.57 2.48
N PRO A 198 -24.24 -4.84 2.73
CA PRO A 198 -23.48 -5.70 3.64
C PRO A 198 -22.00 -5.77 3.25
N LEU A 199 -21.11 -5.84 4.24
CA LEU A 199 -19.65 -5.95 4.04
C LEU A 199 -19.24 -7.39 3.67
N GLN A 200 -19.93 -7.97 2.67
CA GLN A 200 -19.68 -9.30 2.14
C GLN A 200 -19.31 -9.17 0.66
N PRO A 201 -18.03 -9.33 0.28
CA PRO A 201 -17.63 -9.21 -1.10
C PRO A 201 -18.15 -10.42 -1.91
N PRO A 202 -18.63 -10.21 -3.15
CA PRO A 202 -19.00 -11.30 -4.03
C PRO A 202 -17.79 -12.16 -4.44
N LEU A 203 -18.05 -13.39 -4.91
CA LEU A 203 -17.01 -14.37 -5.23
C LEU A 203 -15.93 -13.84 -6.19
N LEU A 204 -16.31 -13.15 -7.27
CA LEU A 204 -15.33 -12.62 -8.24
C LEU A 204 -14.37 -11.60 -7.58
N THR A 205 -14.81 -10.88 -6.54
CA THR A 205 -13.95 -9.96 -5.79
C THR A 205 -12.97 -10.72 -4.90
N ILE A 206 -13.39 -11.83 -4.29
CA ILE A 206 -12.49 -12.72 -3.55
C ILE A 206 -11.44 -13.32 -4.51
N LEU A 207 -11.88 -13.76 -5.70
CA LEU A 207 -10.96 -14.22 -6.74
C LEU A 207 -10.00 -13.12 -7.18
N ALA A 208 -10.44 -11.87 -7.31
CA ALA A 208 -9.57 -10.74 -7.62
C ALA A 208 -8.47 -10.55 -6.57
N PHE A 209 -8.77 -10.68 -5.28
CA PHE A 209 -7.77 -10.62 -4.22
C PHE A 209 -6.73 -11.74 -4.33
N VAL A 210 -7.15 -12.96 -4.69
CA VAL A 210 -6.24 -14.09 -4.94
C VAL A 210 -5.39 -13.82 -6.18
N LEU A 211 -5.98 -13.38 -7.28
CA LEU A 211 -5.28 -13.08 -8.53
C LEU A 211 -4.22 -11.99 -8.35
N LEU A 212 -4.45 -10.97 -7.51
CA LEU A 212 -3.40 -9.98 -7.21
C LEU A 212 -2.20 -10.58 -6.48
N ASN A 213 -2.41 -11.49 -5.53
CA ASN A 213 -1.30 -12.23 -4.91
C ASN A 213 -0.55 -13.06 -5.93
N VAL A 214 -1.26 -13.80 -6.78
CA VAL A 214 -0.67 -14.59 -7.87
C VAL A 214 0.13 -13.70 -8.82
N SER A 215 -0.41 -12.55 -9.22
CA SER A 215 0.27 -11.57 -10.06
C SER A 215 1.57 -11.06 -9.43
N SER A 216 1.55 -10.74 -8.13
CA SER A 216 2.73 -10.32 -7.37
C SER A 216 3.80 -11.42 -7.33
N LEU A 217 3.40 -12.68 -7.06
CA LEU A 217 4.31 -13.83 -7.06
C LEU A 217 4.94 -14.07 -8.44
N LEU A 218 4.15 -13.99 -9.51
CA LEU A 218 4.63 -14.09 -10.89
C LEU A 218 5.56 -12.92 -11.27
N ARG A 219 5.36 -11.75 -10.66
CA ARG A 219 6.16 -10.55 -10.94
C ARG A 219 7.52 -10.59 -10.25
N VAL A 220 7.59 -11.13 -9.04
CA VAL A 220 8.74 -10.96 -8.15
C VAL A 220 9.43 -12.29 -7.87
N ALA A 221 8.70 -13.30 -7.41
CA ALA A 221 9.28 -14.56 -6.98
C ALA A 221 9.62 -15.47 -8.17
N ALA A 222 8.68 -15.65 -9.12
CA ALA A 222 8.86 -16.58 -10.23
C ALA A 222 10.11 -16.29 -11.11
N PRO A 223 10.45 -15.02 -11.43
CA PRO A 223 11.67 -14.69 -12.17
C PRO A 223 12.98 -15.16 -11.53
N VAL A 224 13.01 -15.29 -10.20
CA VAL A 224 14.20 -15.76 -9.47
C VAL A 224 14.47 -17.23 -9.76
N PHE A 225 13.41 -18.03 -9.90
CA PHE A 225 13.52 -19.48 -10.15
C PHE A 225 13.53 -19.82 -11.64
N PHE A 226 12.92 -18.98 -12.49
CA PHE A 226 12.78 -19.22 -13.93
C PHE A 226 13.25 -18.01 -14.77
N PRO A 227 14.54 -17.64 -14.70
CA PRO A 227 15.06 -16.43 -15.36
C PRO A 227 14.91 -16.46 -16.89
N SER A 228 14.97 -17.63 -17.52
CA SER A 228 14.77 -17.78 -18.97
C SER A 228 13.34 -17.45 -19.44
N ALA A 229 12.35 -17.50 -18.54
CA ALA A 229 10.95 -17.21 -18.83
C ALA A 229 10.54 -15.77 -18.47
N TYR A 230 11.49 -14.89 -18.14
CA TYR A 230 11.23 -13.55 -17.60
C TYR A 230 10.18 -12.75 -18.37
N GLY A 231 10.32 -12.66 -19.71
CA GLY A 231 9.37 -11.91 -20.55
C GLY A 231 7.94 -12.47 -20.46
N THR A 232 7.80 -13.80 -20.54
CA THR A 232 6.51 -14.48 -20.42
C THR A 232 5.89 -14.30 -19.03
N LEU A 233 6.69 -14.42 -17.97
CA LEU A 233 6.23 -14.23 -16.59
C LEU A 233 5.74 -12.80 -16.35
N ILE A 234 6.40 -11.80 -16.92
CA ILE A 234 5.96 -10.41 -16.86
C ILE A 234 4.62 -10.20 -17.54
N LEU A 235 4.45 -10.72 -18.77
CA LEU A 235 3.20 -10.60 -19.52
C LEU A 235 2.05 -11.32 -18.78
N LEU A 236 2.32 -12.50 -18.24
CA LEU A 236 1.33 -13.26 -17.47
C LEU A 236 0.95 -12.52 -16.19
N SER A 237 1.93 -12.03 -15.43
CA SER A 237 1.70 -11.23 -14.23
C SER A 237 0.82 -10.02 -14.51
N GLY A 238 1.12 -9.25 -15.57
CA GLY A 238 0.31 -8.10 -15.97
C GLY A 238 -1.10 -8.48 -16.41
N SER A 239 -1.25 -9.59 -17.14
CA SER A 239 -2.56 -10.08 -17.59
C SER A 239 -3.44 -10.52 -16.41
N VAL A 240 -2.86 -11.24 -15.45
CA VAL A 240 -3.54 -11.66 -14.21
C VAL A 240 -3.92 -10.44 -13.36
N TRP A 241 -3.05 -9.43 -13.30
CA TRP A 241 -3.33 -8.18 -12.60
C TRP A 241 -4.53 -7.45 -13.20
N ILE A 242 -4.56 -7.30 -14.54
CA ILE A 242 -5.66 -6.66 -15.27
C ILE A 242 -6.96 -7.41 -15.02
N LEU A 243 -6.92 -8.75 -15.07
CA LEU A 243 -8.09 -9.59 -14.82
C LEU A 243 -8.67 -9.39 -13.40
N ALA A 244 -7.80 -9.26 -12.39
CA ALA A 244 -8.23 -8.98 -11.02
C ALA A 244 -9.01 -7.65 -10.92
N PHE A 245 -8.50 -6.58 -11.52
CA PHE A 245 -9.19 -5.30 -11.55
C PHE A 245 -10.45 -5.32 -12.42
N ALA A 246 -10.47 -6.10 -13.51
CA ALA A 246 -11.67 -6.29 -14.32
C ALA A 246 -12.79 -6.97 -13.53
N PHE A 247 -12.48 -7.99 -12.72
CA PHE A 247 -13.45 -8.63 -11.82
C PHE A 247 -14.02 -7.68 -10.78
N PHE A 248 -13.18 -6.80 -10.22
CA PHE A 248 -13.64 -5.74 -9.35
C PHE A 248 -14.59 -4.78 -10.10
N LEU A 249 -14.18 -4.25 -11.25
CA LEU A 249 -14.99 -3.30 -12.01
C LEU A 249 -16.36 -3.89 -12.37
N TRP A 250 -16.38 -5.16 -12.81
CA TRP A 250 -17.63 -5.85 -13.15
C TRP A 250 -18.65 -5.84 -12.01
N ASN A 251 -18.21 -6.11 -10.78
CA ASN A 251 -19.10 -6.15 -9.62
C ASN A 251 -19.44 -4.76 -9.07
N TYR A 252 -18.46 -3.85 -9.04
CA TYR A 252 -18.58 -2.59 -8.30
C TYR A 252 -19.03 -1.41 -9.14
N PHE A 253 -18.85 -1.44 -10.46
CA PHE A 253 -19.40 -0.41 -11.35
C PHE A 253 -20.91 -0.20 -11.17
N PRO A 254 -21.78 -1.23 -11.23
CA PRO A 254 -23.21 -1.02 -11.02
C PRO A 254 -23.55 -0.58 -9.59
N ILE A 255 -22.75 -0.97 -8.59
CA ILE A 255 -22.94 -0.54 -7.19
C ILE A 255 -22.68 0.96 -7.04
N LEU A 256 -21.63 1.47 -7.69
CA LEU A 256 -21.20 2.86 -7.61
C LEU A 256 -21.99 3.80 -8.55
N ALA A 257 -22.62 3.24 -9.58
CA ALA A 257 -23.46 3.99 -10.51
C ALA A 257 -24.95 4.04 -10.09
N ALA A 258 -25.34 3.25 -9.09
CA ALA A 258 -26.70 3.23 -8.57
C ALA A 258 -26.79 4.01 -7.25
N PRO A 259 -27.97 4.60 -6.94
CA PRO A 259 -28.22 5.17 -5.61
C PRO A 259 -27.98 4.16 -4.50
N ARG A 260 -27.66 4.66 -3.31
CA ARG A 260 -27.60 3.84 -2.10
C ARG A 260 -28.89 3.06 -1.85
N ILE A 261 -28.73 1.82 -1.40
CA ILE A 261 -29.88 0.95 -1.09
C ILE A 261 -30.61 1.34 0.20
N ASP A 262 -29.98 2.17 1.05
CA ASP A 262 -30.55 2.66 2.31
C ASP A 262 -31.26 4.03 2.16
N GLY A 263 -31.33 4.57 0.94
CA GLY A 263 -32.00 5.84 0.64
C GLY A 263 -31.31 7.10 1.19
N ARG A 264 -30.12 6.98 1.79
CA ARG A 264 -29.35 8.14 2.27
C ARG A 264 -28.65 8.84 1.10
N PRO A 265 -28.15 10.08 1.28
CA PRO A 265 -27.34 10.74 0.26
C PRO A 265 -26.10 9.93 -0.12
N GLY A 266 -25.85 9.79 -1.42
CA GLY A 266 -24.71 9.09 -2.00
C GLY A 266 -25.09 8.06 -3.05
#